data_AF-A0A838JQR9-F1
#
_entry.id   AF-A0A838JQR9-F1
#
_cell.length_a   1.000
_cell.length_b   1.000
_cell.length_c   1.000
_cell.angle_alpha   90.00
_cell.angle_beta   90.00
_cell.angle_gamma   90.00
#
_symmetry.space_group_name_H-M   'P 1'
#
loop_
_entity.id
_entity.type
_entity.pdbx_description
1 polymer ?
#
loop_
_entity_poly.entity_id
_entity_poly.type
_entity_poly.pdbx_seq_one_letter_code
_entity_poly.pdbx_strand_id
1 'polypeptide(L)'
;MTREQRTHAFVGSVTASAVALALIARVTSLPFPGWWAFGSFLLIAFVLETLNTQLRVEAKGSTSFIMHIAAGLLFGGFWSGLVAGLSTLLGELARGNQPIKMIFNVSQRIVAVVAAALVYTTLGGQLPPSYLSPGVTLSSEILQRDLGLFFLFAVAYFLVNSVLVSLVVSISSERAFREVWSLNTRG
;
A
#
# COMPACT_ATOMS: atom_id res chain seq x y z
N MET A 1 -25.57 15.79 5.68
CA MET A 1 -24.13 15.81 6.05
C MET A 1 -23.42 16.80 5.15
N THR A 2 -22.56 17.65 5.72
CA THR A 2 -21.69 18.54 4.95
C THR A 2 -20.59 17.75 4.22
N ARG A 3 -19.96 18.34 3.19
CA ARG A 3 -18.83 17.76 2.46
C ARG A 3 -17.68 17.34 3.38
N GLU A 4 -17.38 18.19 4.36
CA GLU A 4 -16.37 17.93 5.38
C GLU A 4 -16.74 16.70 6.23
N GLN A 5 -17.97 16.61 6.72
CA GLN A 5 -18.46 15.46 7.48
C GLN A 5 -18.36 14.15 6.69
N ARG A 6 -18.72 14.17 5.39
CA ARG A 6 -18.60 12.99 4.52
C ARG A 6 -17.15 12.56 4.32
N THR A 7 -16.25 13.53 4.14
CA THR A 7 -14.81 13.26 3.98
C THR A 7 -14.24 12.68 5.27
N HIS A 8 -14.54 13.27 6.43
CA HIS A 8 -14.09 12.76 7.72
C HIS A 8 -14.62 11.35 8.03
N ALA A 9 -15.91 11.09 7.76
CA ALA A 9 -16.49 9.77 7.93
C ALA A 9 -15.82 8.74 7.02
N PHE A 10 -15.54 9.10 5.76
CA PHE A 10 -14.82 8.23 4.83
C PHE A 10 -13.40 7.94 5.31
N VAL A 11 -12.62 8.98 5.68
CA VAL A 11 -11.26 8.79 6.23
C VAL A 11 -11.29 7.91 7.48
N GLY A 12 -12.24 8.13 8.39
CA GLY A 12 -12.45 7.29 9.57
C GLY A 12 -12.71 5.83 9.20
N SER A 13 -13.53 5.56 8.17
CA SER A 13 -13.78 4.19 7.70
C SER A 13 -12.53 3.52 7.11
N VAL A 14 -11.69 4.26 6.39
CA VAL A 14 -10.42 3.76 5.84
C VAL A 14 -9.42 3.49 6.95
N THR A 15 -9.37 4.35 7.98
CA THR A 15 -8.52 4.13 9.16
C THR A 15 -8.98 2.91 9.96
N ALA A 16 -10.29 2.75 10.20
CA ALA A 16 -10.83 1.55 10.84
C ALA A 16 -10.48 0.28 10.04
N SER A 17 -10.58 0.34 8.70
CA SER A 17 -10.18 -0.75 7.81
C SER A 17 -8.68 -1.05 7.89
N ALA A 18 -7.83 -0.03 7.96
CA ALA A 18 -6.38 -0.19 8.13
C ALA A 18 -6.05 -0.92 9.43
N VAL A 19 -6.68 -0.53 10.54
CA VAL A 19 -6.50 -1.19 11.84
C VAL A 19 -7.01 -2.62 11.79
N ALA A 20 -8.22 -2.86 11.27
CA ALA A 20 -8.78 -4.21 11.16
C ALA A 20 -7.90 -5.14 10.33
N LEU A 21 -7.44 -4.69 9.16
CA LEU A 21 -6.53 -5.45 8.30
C LEU A 21 -5.18 -5.69 8.97
N ALA A 22 -4.61 -4.70 9.67
CA ALA A 22 -3.36 -4.87 10.41
C ALA A 22 -3.51 -5.92 11.53
N LEU A 23 -4.63 -5.92 12.25
CA LEU A 23 -4.95 -6.93 13.27
C LEU A 23 -5.08 -8.32 12.66
N ILE A 24 -5.78 -8.46 11.53
CA ILE A 24 -5.89 -9.73 10.80
C ILE A 24 -4.50 -10.21 10.36
N ALA A 25 -3.69 -9.33 9.76
CA ALA A 25 -2.36 -9.66 9.30
C ALA A 25 -1.39 -9.97 10.45
N ARG A 26 -1.66 -9.49 11.67
CA ARG A 26 -0.88 -9.80 12.86
C ARG A 26 -1.02 -11.26 13.29
N VAL A 27 -2.18 -11.87 13.05
CA VAL A 27 -2.44 -13.29 13.39
C VAL A 27 -1.57 -14.22 12.56
N THR A 28 -1.32 -13.86 11.30
CA THR A 28 -0.50 -14.63 10.34
C THR A 28 0.86 -13.98 10.09
N SER A 29 1.31 -13.10 10.98
CA SER A 29 2.54 -12.34 10.77
C SER A 29 3.77 -13.24 10.84
N LEU A 30 4.70 -13.03 9.90
CA LEU A 30 6.04 -13.58 9.99
C LEU A 30 6.79 -13.05 11.23
N PRO A 31 7.82 -13.76 11.69
CA PRO A 31 8.74 -13.24 12.70
C PRO A 31 9.27 -11.86 12.31
N PHE A 32 9.60 -11.05 13.31
CA PHE A 32 10.17 -9.72 13.07
C PHE A 32 11.41 -9.83 12.15
N PRO A 33 11.47 -9.09 11.03
CA PRO A 33 12.56 -9.21 10.05
C PRO A 33 13.92 -8.68 10.55
N GLY A 34 13.97 -8.12 11.76
CA GLY A 34 15.18 -7.52 12.33
C GLY A 34 15.30 -6.03 12.02
N TRP A 35 16.02 -5.32 12.89
CA TRP A 35 16.13 -3.86 12.82
C TRP A 35 16.78 -3.35 11.55
N TRP A 36 17.79 -4.05 11.02
CA TRP A 36 18.48 -3.66 9.80
C TRP A 36 17.59 -3.75 8.57
N ALA A 37 16.92 -4.88 8.37
CA ALA A 37 16.02 -5.07 7.23
C ALA A 37 14.83 -4.10 7.32
N PHE A 38 14.17 -4.04 8.48
CA PHE A 38 13.03 -3.15 8.69
C PHE A 38 13.41 -1.68 8.52
N GLY A 39 14.50 -1.24 9.17
CA GLY A 39 14.99 0.13 9.11
C GLY A 39 15.41 0.56 7.71
N SER A 40 16.06 -0.34 6.94
CA SER A 40 16.47 -0.05 5.56
C SER A 40 15.27 0.14 4.64
N PHE A 41 14.27 -0.74 4.73
CA PHE A 41 13.05 -0.61 3.94
C PHE A 41 12.27 0.65 4.31
N LEU A 42 12.16 0.96 5.61
CA LEU A 42 11.51 2.17 6.10
C LEU A 42 12.21 3.43 5.58
N LEU A 43 13.54 3.49 5.71
CA LEU A 43 14.35 4.63 5.29
C LEU A 43 14.25 4.85 3.77
N ILE A 44 14.42 3.80 2.97
CA ILE A 44 14.35 3.92 1.50
C ILE A 44 12.93 4.29 1.06
N ALA A 45 11.89 3.68 1.65
CA ALA A 45 10.50 4.04 1.36
C ALA A 45 10.23 5.52 1.66
N PHE A 46 10.72 6.01 2.81
CA PHE A 46 10.63 7.43 3.18
C PHE A 46 11.39 8.34 2.21
N VAL A 47 12.62 7.99 1.82
CA VAL A 47 13.41 8.75 0.85
C VAL A 47 12.68 8.79 -0.51
N LEU A 48 12.17 7.68 -1.02
CA LEU A 48 11.39 7.66 -2.26
C LEU A 48 10.10 8.49 -2.17
N GLU A 49 9.44 8.48 -1.01
CA GLU A 49 8.25 9.28 -0.75
C GLU A 49 8.56 10.79 -0.78
N THR A 50 9.76 11.20 -0.34
CA THR A 50 10.19 12.61 -0.37
C THR A 50 10.72 13.05 -1.73
N LEU A 51 11.40 12.15 -2.46
CA LEU A 51 12.00 12.44 -3.77
C LEU A 51 11.00 12.52 -4.92
N ASN A 52 9.79 11.98 -4.76
CA ASN A 52 8.80 12.00 -5.84
C ASN A 52 8.27 13.43 -6.07
N THR A 53 8.95 14.11 -6.98
CA THR A 53 8.64 15.42 -7.53
C THR A 53 7.45 15.33 -8.49
N GLN A 54 6.66 16.41 -8.52
CA GLN A 54 5.34 16.47 -9.13
C GLN A 54 5.37 16.09 -10.62
N LEU A 55 4.52 15.13 -11.04
CA LEU A 55 4.24 14.91 -12.45
C LEU A 55 3.35 16.03 -12.99
N ARG A 56 3.41 16.25 -14.31
CA ARG A 56 3.01 17.48 -15.01
C ARG A 56 1.51 17.83 -15.00
N VAL A 57 0.63 17.05 -14.36
CA VAL A 57 -0.82 17.32 -14.28
C VAL A 57 -1.37 16.67 -13.01
N GLU A 58 -1.45 17.38 -11.88
CA GLU A 58 -2.12 17.07 -10.58
C GLU A 58 -2.05 15.64 -9.96
N ALA A 59 -1.44 14.66 -10.62
CA ALA A 59 -1.36 13.28 -10.23
C ALA A 59 0.05 12.99 -9.71
N LYS A 60 0.18 12.85 -8.40
CA LYS A 60 1.42 12.35 -7.79
C LYS A 60 1.41 10.82 -7.86
N GLY A 61 2.17 10.26 -8.79
CA GLY A 61 2.67 8.89 -8.62
C GLY A 61 3.52 8.83 -7.34
N SER A 62 3.59 7.69 -6.66
CA SER A 62 4.49 7.50 -5.52
C SER A 62 5.38 6.28 -5.77
N THR A 63 6.67 6.49 -6.01
CA THR A 63 7.66 5.43 -6.25
C THR A 63 7.92 4.57 -5.01
N SER A 64 7.53 5.04 -3.82
CA SER A 64 7.62 4.27 -2.57
C SER A 64 6.77 2.99 -2.60
N PHE A 65 5.80 2.86 -3.53
CA PHE A 65 5.04 1.61 -3.73
C PHE A 65 5.94 0.40 -3.94
N ILE A 66 7.08 0.56 -4.63
CA ILE A 66 8.01 -0.54 -4.91
C ILE A 66 8.50 -1.15 -3.60
N MET A 67 8.86 -0.30 -2.64
CA MET A 67 9.30 -0.71 -1.31
C MET A 67 8.16 -1.34 -0.51
N HIS A 68 6.94 -0.84 -0.64
CA HIS A 68 5.78 -1.43 0.04
C HIS A 68 5.47 -2.85 -0.47
N ILE A 69 5.46 -3.05 -1.79
CA ILE A 69 5.24 -4.37 -2.39
C ILE A 69 6.38 -5.32 -2.01
N ALA A 70 7.63 -4.88 -2.11
CA ALA A 70 8.79 -5.69 -1.73
C ALA A 70 8.76 -6.08 -0.25
N ALA A 71 8.43 -5.13 0.65
CA ALA A 71 8.21 -5.44 2.07
C ALA A 71 7.05 -6.42 2.27
N GLY A 72 5.97 -6.31 1.49
CA GLY A 72 4.83 -7.21 1.53
C GLY A 72 5.21 -8.66 1.23
N LEU A 73 6.08 -8.87 0.24
CA LEU A 73 6.55 -10.20 -0.13
C LEU A 73 7.58 -10.74 0.87
N LEU A 74 8.48 -9.89 1.38
CA LEU A 74 9.58 -10.34 2.23
C LEU A 74 9.19 -10.47 3.71
N PHE A 75 8.37 -9.55 4.22
CA PHE A 75 8.04 -9.43 5.64
C PHE A 75 6.56 -9.72 5.93
N GLY A 76 5.75 -9.92 4.90
CA GLY A 76 4.33 -10.19 5.01
C GLY A 76 3.48 -8.97 5.34
N GLY A 77 2.17 -9.20 5.46
CA GLY A 77 1.17 -8.14 5.56
C GLY A 77 1.40 -7.19 6.74
N PHE A 78 1.62 -7.71 7.94
CA PHE A 78 1.75 -6.87 9.14
C PHE A 78 2.95 -5.93 9.08
N TRP A 79 4.14 -6.46 8.86
CA TRP A 79 5.38 -5.66 8.85
C TRP A 79 5.44 -4.72 7.65
N SER A 80 4.95 -5.13 6.47
CA SER A 80 4.84 -4.24 5.32
C SER A 80 3.83 -3.11 5.54
N GLY A 81 2.73 -3.38 6.24
CA GLY A 81 1.80 -2.36 6.71
C GLY A 81 2.50 -1.32 7.59
N LEU A 82 3.33 -1.74 8.53
CA LEU A 82 4.11 -0.82 9.37
C LEU A 82 5.15 -0.02 8.56
N VAL A 83 5.89 -0.67 7.65
CA VAL A 83 6.82 0.04 6.74
C VAL A 83 6.08 1.09 5.93
N ALA A 84 4.95 0.74 5.32
CA ALA A 84 4.17 1.64 4.49
C ALA A 84 3.55 2.79 5.30
N GLY A 85 2.97 2.48 6.46
CA GLY A 85 2.35 3.46 7.34
C GLY A 85 3.36 4.46 7.90
N LEU A 86 4.48 3.98 8.45
CA LEU A 86 5.50 4.83 9.05
C LEU A 86 6.26 5.67 8.02
N SER A 87 6.67 5.08 6.89
CA SER A 87 7.37 5.85 5.84
C SER A 87 6.46 6.94 5.24
N THR A 88 5.18 6.62 5.02
CA THR A 88 4.18 7.60 4.57
C THR A 88 3.97 8.69 5.62
N LEU A 89 3.84 8.34 6.91
CA LEU A 89 3.67 9.32 7.99
C LEU A 89 4.86 10.28 8.05
N LEU A 90 6.09 9.77 8.01
CA LEU A 90 7.29 10.60 8.00
C LEU A 90 7.33 11.50 6.77
N GLY A 91 6.97 10.99 5.59
CA GLY A 91 6.90 11.78 4.36
C GLY A 91 5.84 12.89 4.41
N GLU A 92 4.67 12.60 4.98
CA GLU A 92 3.59 13.59 5.18
C GLU A 92 3.98 14.67 6.19
N LEU A 93 4.64 14.28 7.30
CA LEU A 93 5.16 15.20 8.31
C LEU A 93 6.23 16.13 7.72
N ALA A 94 7.18 15.57 6.96
CA ALA A 94 8.21 16.35 6.29
C ALA A 94 7.65 17.37 5.29
N ARG A 95 6.46 17.11 4.72
CA ARG A 95 5.77 18.00 3.78
C ARG A 95 4.84 19.01 4.45
N GLY A 96 4.57 18.88 5.75
CA GLY A 96 3.62 19.75 6.45
C GLY A 96 2.18 19.67 5.92
N ASN A 97 1.77 18.49 5.44
CA ASN A 97 0.42 18.31 4.89
C ASN A 97 -0.66 18.40 5.98
N GLN A 98 -1.89 18.74 5.58
CA GLN A 98 -3.03 18.81 6.50
C GLN A 98 -3.25 17.46 7.22
N PRO A 99 -3.58 17.47 8.53
CA PRO A 99 -3.70 16.24 9.33
C PRO A 99 -4.66 15.20 8.74
N ILE A 100 -5.82 15.63 8.24
CA ILE A 100 -6.82 14.70 7.68
C ILE A 100 -6.30 13.98 6.42
N LYS A 101 -5.53 14.68 5.58
CA LYS A 101 -4.90 14.11 4.38
C LYS A 101 -3.79 13.14 4.77
N MET A 102 -2.99 13.49 5.78
CA MET A 102 -1.95 12.63 6.33
C MET A 102 -2.55 11.33 6.87
N ILE A 103 -3.60 11.40 7.70
CA ILE A 103 -4.29 10.22 8.26
C ILE A 103 -4.83 9.33 7.14
N PHE A 104 -5.47 9.93 6.14
CA PHE A 104 -5.97 9.21 4.97
C PHE A 104 -4.84 8.51 4.22
N ASN A 105 -3.77 9.22 3.84
CA ASN A 105 -2.66 8.67 3.06
C ASN A 105 -1.99 7.50 3.80
N VAL A 106 -1.73 7.66 5.10
CA VAL A 106 -1.15 6.60 5.93
C VAL A 106 -2.07 5.37 5.96
N SER A 107 -3.35 5.59 6.26
CA SER A 107 -4.34 4.51 6.36
C SER A 107 -4.53 3.80 5.02
N GLN A 108 -4.63 4.55 3.93
CA GLN A 108 -4.78 4.06 2.57
C GLN A 108 -3.60 3.18 2.15
N ARG A 109 -2.36 3.57 2.48
CA ARG A 109 -1.16 2.79 2.14
C ARG A 109 -1.08 1.49 2.91
N ILE A 110 -1.45 1.50 4.19
CA ILE A 110 -1.60 0.29 5.00
C ILE A 110 -2.65 -0.63 4.38
N VAL A 111 -3.86 -0.13 4.09
CA VAL A 111 -4.94 -0.93 3.50
C VAL A 111 -4.49 -1.54 2.17
N ALA A 112 -3.86 -0.77 1.29
CA ALA A 112 -3.42 -1.26 -0.02
C ALA A 112 -2.41 -2.41 0.08
N VAL A 113 -1.35 -2.26 0.89
CA VAL A 113 -0.32 -3.31 1.01
C VAL A 113 -0.81 -4.53 1.77
N VAL A 114 -1.58 -4.33 2.85
CA VAL A 114 -2.06 -5.44 3.67
C VAL A 114 -3.15 -6.23 2.93
N ALA A 115 -4.08 -5.56 2.26
CA ALA A 115 -5.10 -6.24 1.45
C ALA A 115 -4.45 -7.02 0.29
N ALA A 116 -3.47 -6.43 -0.40
CA ALA A 116 -2.73 -7.13 -1.45
C ALA A 116 -2.00 -8.38 -0.93
N ALA A 117 -1.37 -8.28 0.23
CA ALA A 117 -0.72 -9.42 0.88
C ALA A 117 -1.72 -10.52 1.26
N LEU A 118 -2.91 -10.16 1.74
CA LEU A 118 -3.97 -11.14 2.03
C LEU A 118 -4.50 -11.81 0.76
N VAL A 119 -4.73 -11.07 -0.32
CA VAL A 119 -5.12 -11.65 -1.61
C VAL A 119 -4.06 -12.63 -2.11
N TYR A 120 -2.78 -12.24 -2.02
CA TYR A 120 -1.68 -13.10 -2.41
C TYR A 120 -1.62 -14.40 -1.61
N THR A 121 -1.69 -14.34 -0.27
CA THR A 121 -1.61 -15.54 0.58
C THR A 121 -2.85 -16.42 0.49
N THR A 122 -4.04 -15.84 0.37
CA THR A 122 -5.30 -16.60 0.22
C THR A 122 -5.36 -17.38 -1.10
N LEU A 123 -4.64 -16.93 -2.13
CA LEU A 123 -4.50 -17.63 -3.41
C LEU A 123 -3.33 -18.61 -3.45
N GLY A 124 -2.72 -18.90 -2.29
CA GLY A 124 -1.65 -19.89 -2.15
C GLY A 124 -0.24 -19.33 -2.30
N GLY A 125 -0.08 -18.00 -2.35
CA GLY A 125 1.22 -17.35 -2.35
C GLY A 125 1.95 -17.56 -1.02
N GLN A 126 3.25 -17.90 -1.11
CA GLN A 126 4.10 -18.11 0.06
C GLN A 126 4.92 -16.84 0.37
N LEU A 127 5.12 -16.58 1.66
CA LEU A 127 5.86 -15.43 2.17
C LEU A 127 6.97 -15.91 3.14
N PRO A 128 8.25 -15.61 2.88
CA PRO A 128 8.77 -15.09 1.62
C PRO A 128 8.55 -16.10 0.47
N PRO A 129 8.51 -15.64 -0.80
CA PRO A 129 8.34 -16.52 -1.94
C PRO A 129 9.42 -17.61 -2.05
N SER A 130 9.02 -18.79 -2.52
CA SER A 130 9.87 -19.98 -2.58
C SER A 130 11.13 -19.78 -3.43
N TYR A 131 11.04 -19.00 -4.51
CA TYR A 131 12.16 -18.68 -5.40
C TYR A 131 13.24 -17.79 -4.78
N LEU A 132 12.99 -17.21 -3.59
CA LEU A 132 14.02 -16.49 -2.82
C LEU A 132 14.72 -17.40 -1.81
N SER A 133 14.27 -18.65 -1.65
CA SER A 133 14.86 -19.59 -0.70
C SER A 133 16.12 -20.24 -1.27
N PRO A 134 17.23 -20.29 -0.52
CA PRO A 134 18.45 -20.95 -0.97
C PRO A 134 18.22 -22.43 -1.26
N GLY A 135 18.79 -22.95 -2.35
CA GLY A 135 18.79 -24.39 -2.65
C GLY A 135 17.51 -24.94 -3.29
N VAL A 136 16.54 -24.09 -3.65
CA VAL A 136 15.35 -24.53 -4.40
C VAL A 136 15.66 -24.64 -5.90
N THR A 137 15.43 -25.81 -6.48
CA THR A 137 15.42 -26.00 -7.93
C THR A 137 14.06 -25.58 -8.48
N LEU A 138 14.02 -24.48 -9.23
CA LEU A 138 12.79 -23.93 -9.77
C LEU A 138 12.40 -24.66 -11.06
N SER A 139 11.24 -25.33 -11.04
CA SER A 139 10.59 -25.75 -12.28
C SER A 139 9.90 -24.55 -12.94
N SER A 140 9.76 -24.59 -14.27
CA SER A 140 9.10 -23.51 -15.03
C SER A 140 7.65 -23.28 -14.59
N GLU A 141 6.94 -24.33 -14.19
CA GLU A 141 5.55 -24.25 -13.72
C GLU A 141 5.42 -23.49 -12.40
N ILE A 142 6.29 -23.78 -11.43
CA ILE A 142 6.30 -23.09 -10.12
C ILE A 142 6.64 -21.62 -10.32
N LEU A 143 7.63 -21.33 -11.17
CA LEU A 143 8.03 -19.96 -11.45
C LEU A 143 6.90 -19.15 -12.10
N GLN A 144 6.21 -19.71 -13.10
CA GLN A 144 5.09 -19.03 -13.77
C GLN A 144 3.95 -18.74 -12.79
N ARG A 145 3.61 -19.71 -11.93
CA ARG A 145 2.59 -19.52 -10.89
C ARG A 145 2.98 -18.43 -9.90
N ASP A 146 4.18 -18.49 -9.36
CA ASP A 146 4.65 -17.54 -8.34
C ASP A 146 4.77 -16.11 -8.93
N LEU A 147 5.21 -15.97 -10.19
CA LEU A 147 5.18 -14.69 -10.92
C LEU A 147 3.74 -14.20 -11.17
N GLY A 148 2.82 -15.09 -11.54
CA GLY A 148 1.40 -14.74 -11.69
C GLY A 148 0.80 -14.20 -10.40
N LEU A 149 1.10 -14.83 -9.27
CA LEU A 149 0.68 -14.38 -7.94
C LEU A 149 1.33 -13.03 -7.58
N PHE A 150 2.60 -12.81 -7.93
CA PHE A 150 3.26 -11.51 -7.78
C PHE A 150 2.53 -10.39 -8.55
N PHE A 151 2.18 -10.64 -9.82
CA PHE A 151 1.41 -9.67 -10.60
C PHE A 151 0.04 -9.40 -9.96
N LEU A 152 -0.61 -10.44 -9.44
CA LEU A 152 -1.89 -10.27 -8.76
C LEU A 152 -1.77 -9.46 -7.46
N PHE A 153 -0.69 -9.65 -6.70
CA PHE A 153 -0.36 -8.78 -5.56
C PHE A 153 -0.26 -7.33 -6.03
N ALA A 154 0.53 -7.05 -7.06
CA ALA A 154 0.74 -5.70 -7.57
C ALA A 154 -0.57 -5.07 -8.06
N VAL A 155 -1.37 -5.81 -8.83
CA VAL A 155 -2.69 -5.38 -9.30
C VAL A 155 -3.61 -5.08 -8.13
N ALA A 156 -3.69 -5.96 -7.12
CA ALA A 156 -4.51 -5.74 -5.93
C ALA A 156 -4.08 -4.47 -5.18
N TYR A 157 -2.77 -4.26 -5.01
CA TYR A 157 -2.23 -3.05 -4.39
C TYR A 157 -2.67 -1.79 -5.13
N PHE A 158 -2.45 -1.74 -6.45
CA PHE A 158 -2.78 -0.56 -7.26
C PHE A 158 -4.29 -0.32 -7.35
N LEU A 159 -5.09 -1.38 -7.48
CA LEU A 159 -6.54 -1.30 -7.53
C LEU A 159 -7.08 -0.70 -6.23
N VAL A 160 -6.71 -1.26 -5.08
CA VAL A 160 -7.14 -0.77 -3.77
C VAL A 160 -6.70 0.67 -3.55
N ASN A 161 -5.43 0.98 -3.83
CA ASN A 161 -4.90 2.34 -3.75
C ASN A 161 -5.69 3.32 -4.62
N SER A 162 -5.87 3.00 -5.90
CA SER A 162 -6.57 3.88 -6.84
C SER A 162 -8.03 4.09 -6.44
N VAL A 163 -8.70 3.06 -5.88
CA VAL A 163 -10.13 3.14 -5.49
C VAL A 163 -10.28 4.08 -4.32
N LEU A 164 -9.45 3.91 -3.29
CA LEU A 164 -9.48 4.75 -2.12
C LEU A 164 -9.17 6.22 -2.46
N VAL A 165 -8.13 6.46 -3.27
CA VAL A 165 -7.76 7.82 -3.70
C VAL A 165 -8.88 8.46 -4.54
N SER A 166 -9.41 7.75 -5.52
CA SER A 166 -10.47 8.29 -6.38
C SER A 166 -11.77 8.53 -5.61
N LEU A 167 -12.09 7.70 -4.61
CA LEU A 167 -13.25 7.90 -3.72
C LEU A 167 -13.07 9.13 -2.83
N VAL A 168 -11.92 9.29 -2.15
CA VAL A 168 -11.72 10.46 -1.28
C VAL A 168 -11.73 11.76 -2.09
N VAL A 169 -11.16 11.75 -3.30
CA VAL A 169 -11.16 12.92 -4.19
C VAL A 169 -12.57 13.19 -4.69
N SER A 170 -13.33 12.18 -5.11
CA SER A 170 -14.73 12.35 -5.53
C SER A 170 -15.60 12.94 -4.41
N ILE A 171 -15.50 12.41 -3.19
CA ILE A 171 -16.25 12.92 -2.02
C ILE A 171 -15.81 14.35 -1.68
N SER A 172 -14.51 14.61 -1.68
CA SER A 172 -13.95 15.89 -1.31
C SER A 172 -13.97 16.92 -2.43
N SER A 173 -14.36 16.62 -3.66
CA SER A 173 -14.47 17.60 -4.77
C SER A 173 -15.88 17.70 -5.34
N GLU A 174 -16.82 16.87 -4.86
CA GLU A 174 -18.19 16.73 -5.37
C GLU A 174 -18.26 16.33 -6.85
N ARG A 175 -17.18 15.78 -7.40
CA ARG A 175 -17.13 15.22 -8.75
C ARG A 175 -17.55 13.76 -8.76
N ALA A 176 -18.06 13.29 -9.91
CA ALA A 176 -18.45 11.89 -10.06
C ALA A 176 -17.22 10.97 -9.97
N PHE A 177 -17.33 9.85 -9.26
CA PHE A 177 -16.23 8.89 -9.10
C PHE A 177 -15.64 8.44 -10.45
N ARG A 178 -16.51 8.18 -11.45
CA ARG A 178 -16.06 7.74 -12.78
C ARG A 178 -15.18 8.78 -13.47
N GLU A 179 -15.51 10.06 -13.30
CA GLU A 179 -14.73 11.17 -13.85
C GLU A 179 -13.34 11.19 -13.19
N VAL A 180 -13.30 11.23 -11.85
CA VAL A 180 -12.06 11.24 -11.07
C VAL A 180 -11.18 10.01 -11.37
N TRP A 181 -11.79 8.82 -11.41
CA TRP A 181 -11.10 7.58 -11.73
C TRP A 181 -10.50 7.61 -13.12
N SER A 182 -11.27 8.08 -14.12
CA SER A 182 -10.79 8.15 -15.50
C SER A 182 -9.59 9.10 -15.63
N LEU A 183 -9.62 10.26 -14.97
CA LEU A 183 -8.51 11.22 -14.95
C LEU A 183 -7.27 10.63 -14.26
N ASN A 184 -7.45 9.99 -13.10
CA ASN A 184 -6.33 9.39 -12.36
C ASN A 184 -5.72 8.16 -13.04
N THR A 185 -6.52 7.39 -13.80
CA THR A 185 -6.08 6.10 -14.36
C THR A 185 -5.62 6.22 -15.81
N ARG A 186 -6.13 7.18 -16.59
CA ARG A 186 -5.82 7.31 -18.02
C ARG A 186 -4.78 8.39 -18.35
N GLY A 187 -4.57 9.36 -17.45
CA GLY A 187 -3.70 10.52 -17.70
C GLY A 187 -4.42 11.58 -18.54
#